data_AF-A0A426VWK8-F1
#
_entry.id   AF-A0A426VWK8-F1
#
_cell.length_a   1.000
_cell.length_b   1.000
_cell.length_c   1.000
_cell.angle_alpha   90.00
_cell.angle_beta   90.00
_cell.angle_gamma   90.00
#
_symmetry.space_group_name_H-M   'P 1'
#
loop_
_entity.id
_entity.type
_entity.pdbx_description
1 polymer ?
#
loop_
_entity_poly.entity_id
_entity_poly.type
_entity_poly.pdbx_seq_one_letter_code
_entity_poly.pdbx_strand_id
1 'polypeptide(L)'
;MVKSLEDYPYCSYHYFLEKQIPECLQNAWIVQNHGNDIEAIKEMLNSKVDSSVLQELKTASSLVEAPNIDKKPDINKLTKIFSEIQDRKERNRQIVKAYDKGYSQHMIAKVLSISQQAVNGIIKRNRK
;
A
#
# COMPACT_ATOMS: atom_id res chain seq x y z
N MET A 1 -17.27 -5.87 16.93
CA MET A 1 -16.87 -5.51 15.57
C MET A 1 -17.89 -4.52 15.05
N VAL A 2 -17.45 -3.36 14.55
CA VAL A 2 -18.30 -2.30 14.02
C VAL A 2 -19.03 -2.83 12.77
N LYS A 3 -20.36 -2.65 12.68
CA LYS A 3 -21.19 -3.19 11.58
C LYS A 3 -21.59 -2.11 10.58
N SER A 4 -21.80 -0.89 11.04
CA SER A 4 -22.09 0.29 10.22
C SER A 4 -21.10 1.41 10.50
N LEU A 5 -20.97 2.38 9.59
CA LEU A 5 -20.13 3.57 9.81
C LEU A 5 -20.65 4.43 10.98
N GLU A 6 -21.96 4.39 11.22
CA GLU A 6 -22.66 5.10 12.30
C GLU A 6 -22.27 4.56 13.67
N ASP A 7 -22.03 3.24 13.77
CA ASP A 7 -21.70 2.57 15.03
C ASP A 7 -20.32 2.96 15.58
N TYR A 8 -19.46 3.62 14.80
CA TYR A 8 -18.13 4.04 15.23
C TYR A 8 -18.13 5.52 15.64
N PRO A 9 -18.06 5.85 16.95
CA PRO A 9 -18.23 7.23 17.42
C PRO A 9 -17.14 8.20 16.96
N TYR A 10 -15.94 7.68 16.68
CA TYR A 10 -14.77 8.49 16.31
C TYR A 10 -14.56 8.57 14.79
N CYS A 11 -15.58 8.21 14.00
CA CYS A 11 -15.54 8.33 12.54
C CYS A 11 -15.75 9.79 12.10
N SER A 12 -15.14 10.19 10.98
CA SER A 12 -15.44 11.47 10.34
C SER A 12 -16.85 11.57 9.75
N TYR A 13 -17.54 10.43 9.63
CA TYR A 13 -18.94 10.34 9.20
C TYR A 13 -19.86 11.32 9.95
N HIS A 14 -19.74 11.37 11.28
CA HIS A 14 -20.59 12.23 12.11
C HIS A 14 -20.36 13.71 11.84
N TYR A 15 -19.11 14.14 11.67
CA TYR A 15 -18.79 15.54 11.36
C TYR A 15 -19.41 16.01 10.05
N PHE A 16 -19.44 15.15 9.03
CA PHE A 16 -20.04 15.49 7.73
C PHE A 16 -21.57 15.63 7.80
N LEU A 17 -22.26 14.87 8.66
CA LEU A 17 -23.71 14.95 8.82
C LEU A 17 -24.15 16.06 9.79
N GLU A 18 -23.39 16.29 10.85
CA GLU A 18 -23.72 17.27 11.89
C GLU A 18 -23.30 18.71 11.52
N LYS A 19 -22.68 18.90 10.35
CA LYS A 19 -22.14 20.18 9.83
C LYS A 19 -21.13 20.88 10.76
N GLN A 20 -20.64 20.20 11.78
CA GLN A 20 -19.57 20.65 12.66
C GLN A 20 -18.23 20.16 12.12
N ILE A 21 -17.82 20.74 10.97
CA ILE A 21 -16.61 20.32 10.27
C ILE A 21 -15.38 20.86 11.01
N PRO A 22 -14.51 20.01 11.58
CA PRO A 22 -13.26 20.45 12.19
C PRO A 22 -12.33 21.05 11.12
N GLU A 23 -11.39 21.90 11.54
CA GLU A 23 -10.45 22.60 10.65
C GLU A 23 -9.75 21.65 9.67
N CYS A 24 -9.33 20.48 10.14
CA CYS A 24 -8.64 19.48 9.32
C CYS A 24 -9.51 18.89 8.18
N LEU A 25 -10.83 19.03 8.23
CA LEU A 25 -11.78 18.50 7.25
C LEU A 25 -12.43 19.58 6.38
N GLN A 26 -12.15 20.87 6.61
CA GLN A 26 -12.74 21.96 5.83
C GLN A 26 -12.43 21.87 4.33
N ASN A 27 -11.23 21.38 3.99
CA ASN A 27 -10.77 21.20 2.62
C ASN A 27 -11.10 19.80 2.06
N ALA A 28 -11.91 19.00 2.74
CA ALA A 28 -12.31 17.71 2.22
C ALA A 28 -13.18 17.88 0.97
N TRP A 29 -12.99 17.00 -0.02
CA TRP A 29 -13.75 17.02 -1.27
C TRP A 29 -15.26 16.96 -1.03
N ILE A 30 -15.70 16.20 -0.03
CA ILE A 30 -17.10 16.06 0.38
C ILE A 30 -17.69 17.42 0.79
N VAL A 31 -16.95 18.21 1.58
CA VAL A 31 -17.40 19.52 2.06
C VAL A 31 -17.49 20.52 0.92
N GLN A 32 -16.52 20.48 0.00
CA GLN A 32 -16.48 21.39 -1.14
C GLN A 32 -17.58 21.15 -2.17
N ASN A 33 -17.95 19.89 -2.42
CA ASN A 33 -18.90 19.52 -3.47
C ASN A 33 -20.32 19.25 -2.95
N HIS A 34 -20.43 18.72 -1.73
CA HIS A 34 -21.71 18.26 -1.17
C HIS A 34 -22.01 18.82 0.23
N GLY A 35 -21.23 19.76 0.77
CA GLY A 35 -21.35 20.23 2.17
C GLY A 35 -22.73 20.76 2.57
N ASN A 36 -23.59 21.13 1.62
CA ASN A 36 -24.95 21.57 1.87
C ASN A 36 -26.00 20.45 1.82
N ASP A 37 -25.67 19.29 1.25
CA ASP A 37 -26.59 18.20 0.95
C ASP A 37 -26.26 16.94 1.77
N ILE A 38 -26.89 16.84 2.93
CA ILE A 38 -26.68 15.74 3.89
C ILE A 38 -27.13 14.40 3.29
N GLU A 39 -28.22 14.38 2.52
CA GLU A 39 -28.75 13.15 1.94
C GLU A 39 -27.82 12.62 0.86
N ALA A 40 -27.28 13.50 0.00
CA ALA A 40 -26.27 13.10 -0.98
C ALA A 40 -24.99 12.56 -0.31
N ILE A 41 -24.53 13.19 0.78
CA ILE A 41 -23.38 12.68 1.54
C ILE A 41 -23.68 11.29 2.11
N LYS A 42 -24.87 11.11 2.70
CA LYS A 42 -25.28 9.84 3.30
C LYS A 42 -25.39 8.73 2.25
N GLU A 43 -25.98 9.03 1.10
CA GLU A 43 -26.09 8.09 -0.01
C GLU A 43 -24.70 7.72 -0.54
N MET A 44 -23.83 8.69 -0.76
CA MET A 44 -22.46 8.45 -1.23
C MET A 44 -21.67 7.54 -0.27
N LEU A 45 -21.69 7.84 1.04
CA LEU A 45 -20.93 7.09 2.05
C LEU A 45 -21.47 5.67 2.27
N ASN A 46 -22.76 5.45 2.05
CA ASN A 46 -23.40 4.13 2.22
C ASN A 46 -23.59 3.38 0.89
N SER A 47 -23.29 4.01 -0.25
CA SER A 47 -23.38 3.37 -1.56
C SER A 47 -22.44 2.17 -1.62
N LYS A 48 -22.93 1.06 -2.17
CA LYS A 48 -22.07 -0.08 -2.46
C LYS A 48 -21.24 0.28 -3.68
N VAL A 49 -19.92 0.17 -3.54
CA VAL A 49 -19.02 0.36 -4.67
C VAL A 49 -19.34 -0.70 -5.72
N ASP A 50 -19.73 -0.25 -6.91
CA ASP A 50 -19.90 -1.12 -8.06
C ASP A 50 -18.53 -1.69 -8.45
N SER A 51 -18.44 -3.01 -8.51
CA SER A 51 -17.21 -3.71 -8.86
C SER A 51 -16.73 -3.39 -10.28
N SER A 52 -17.66 -3.05 -11.19
CA SER A 52 -17.35 -2.61 -12.55
C SER A 52 -16.66 -1.25 -12.56
N VAL A 53 -17.25 -0.25 -11.89
CA VAL A 53 -16.67 1.10 -11.72
C VAL A 53 -15.30 1.03 -11.05
N LEU A 54 -15.12 0.14 -10.07
CA LEU A 54 -13.82 -0.05 -9.43
C LEU A 54 -12.76 -0.60 -10.40
N GLN A 55 -13.12 -1.48 -11.32
CA GLN A 55 -12.21 -1.97 -12.36
C GLN A 55 -11.86 -0.88 -13.37
N GLU A 56 -12.84 -0.07 -13.77
CA GLU A 56 -12.62 1.09 -14.64
C GLU A 56 -11.69 2.11 -13.99
N LEU A 57 -11.91 2.47 -12.72
CA LEU A 57 -11.04 3.36 -11.97
C LEU A 57 -9.61 2.82 -11.84
N LYS A 58 -9.43 1.53 -11.61
CA LYS A 58 -8.10 0.90 -11.60
C LYS A 58 -7.43 1.00 -12.96
N THR A 59 -8.19 0.82 -14.03
CA THR A 59 -7.67 0.88 -15.40
C THR A 59 -7.28 2.32 -15.75
N ALA A 60 -8.16 3.30 -15.47
CA ALA A 60 -7.89 4.72 -15.64
C ALA A 60 -6.70 5.20 -14.79
N SER A 61 -6.64 4.80 -13.51
CA SER A 61 -5.52 5.09 -12.62
C SER A 61 -4.19 4.50 -13.12
N SER A 62 -4.23 3.33 -13.78
CA SER A 62 -3.05 2.72 -14.40
C SER A 62 -2.61 3.42 -15.69
N LEU A 63 -3.53 4.10 -16.38
CA LEU A 63 -3.29 4.86 -17.60
C LEU A 63 -2.78 6.29 -17.32
N VAL A 64 -3.09 6.83 -16.14
CA VAL A 64 -2.52 8.09 -15.67
C VAL A 64 -1.07 7.83 -15.27
N GLU A 65 -0.11 8.52 -15.91
CA GLU A 65 1.32 8.52 -15.58
C GLU A 65 1.62 9.19 -14.23
N ALA A 66 0.74 9.06 -13.23
CA ALA A 66 1.17 9.22 -11.86
C ALA A 66 2.20 8.12 -11.62
N PRO A 67 3.41 8.40 -11.12
CA PRO A 67 4.38 7.36 -10.86
C PRO A 67 3.74 6.42 -9.84
N ASN A 68 3.24 5.28 -10.30
CA ASN A 68 2.74 4.25 -9.42
C ASN A 68 3.96 3.70 -8.70
N ILE A 69 4.25 4.23 -7.51
CA ILE A 69 5.38 3.82 -6.68
C ILE A 69 5.17 2.38 -6.16
N ASP A 70 4.06 1.71 -6.51
CA ASP A 70 3.95 0.26 -6.48
C ASP A 70 4.83 -0.40 -7.57
N LYS A 71 6.12 -0.09 -7.58
CA LYS A 71 7.15 -1.00 -8.07
C LYS A 71 7.24 -2.16 -7.09
N LYS A 72 6.21 -3.01 -7.03
CA LYS A 72 6.32 -4.31 -6.36
C LYS A 72 7.45 -5.05 -7.07
N PRO A 73 8.59 -5.31 -6.39
CA PRO A 73 9.69 -5.99 -7.03
C PRO A 73 9.25 -7.39 -7.44
N ASP A 74 9.56 -7.82 -8.66
CA ASP A 74 9.11 -9.11 -9.19
C ASP A 74 9.77 -10.28 -8.42
N ILE A 75 8.95 -11.00 -7.64
CA ILE A 75 9.37 -12.15 -6.82
C ILE A 75 9.92 -13.27 -7.71
N ASN A 76 9.35 -13.49 -8.90
CA ASN A 76 9.76 -14.57 -9.78
C ASN A 76 11.19 -14.34 -10.30
N LYS A 77 11.54 -13.08 -10.60
CA LYS A 77 12.93 -12.70 -10.93
C LYS A 77 13.87 -12.93 -9.77
N LEU A 78 13.44 -12.62 -8.53
CA LEU A 78 14.24 -12.83 -7.34
C LEU A 78 14.51 -14.32 -7.08
N THR A 79 13.50 -15.18 -7.26
CA THR A 79 13.64 -16.63 -7.13
C THR A 79 14.63 -17.20 -8.14
N LYS A 80 14.62 -16.73 -9.40
CA LYS A 80 15.61 -17.13 -10.42
C LYS A 80 17.04 -16.74 -10.05
N ILE A 81 17.24 -15.55 -9.48
CA ILE A 81 18.57 -15.10 -9.03
C ILE A 81 19.12 -16.03 -7.94
N PHE A 82 18.25 -16.53 -7.06
CA PHE A 82 18.66 -17.37 -5.93
C PHE A 82 18.65 -18.87 -6.21
N SER A 83 18.01 -19.35 -7.29
CA SER A 83 17.95 -20.78 -7.63
C SER A 83 19.28 -21.36 -8.11
N GLU A 84 20.19 -20.54 -8.64
CA GLU A 84 21.45 -20.97 -9.23
C GLU A 84 22.62 -20.99 -8.22
N ILE A 85 22.37 -20.66 -6.95
CA ILE A 85 23.45 -20.43 -5.98
C ILE A 85 23.74 -21.68 -5.15
N GLN A 86 24.96 -22.21 -5.28
CA GLN A 86 25.46 -23.31 -4.43
C GLN A 86 26.38 -22.84 -3.29
N ASP A 87 27.04 -21.67 -3.42
CA ASP A 87 28.02 -21.18 -2.43
C ASP A 87 27.47 -20.08 -1.51
N ARG A 88 27.84 -20.15 -0.23
CA ARG A 88 27.47 -19.18 0.81
C ARG A 88 28.04 -17.79 0.56
N LYS A 89 29.25 -17.68 -0.01
CA LYS A 89 29.83 -16.37 -0.36
C LYS A 89 29.05 -15.71 -1.51
N GLU A 90 28.74 -16.48 -2.54
CA GLU A 90 27.99 -15.97 -3.69
C GLU A 90 26.56 -15.59 -3.30
N ARG A 91 25.90 -16.38 -2.44
CA ARG A 91 24.59 -16.03 -1.86
C ARG A 91 24.61 -14.66 -1.18
N ASN A 92 25.63 -14.39 -0.37
CA ASN A 92 25.73 -13.13 0.34
C ASN A 92 25.94 -11.94 -0.61
N ARG A 93 26.71 -12.11 -1.69
CA ARG A 93 26.87 -11.09 -2.75
C ARG A 93 25.56 -10.81 -3.46
N GLN A 94 24.81 -11.85 -3.82
CA GLN A 94 23.51 -11.70 -4.50
C GLN A 94 22.45 -11.05 -3.60
N ILE A 95 22.49 -11.30 -2.28
CA ILE A 95 21.63 -10.59 -1.30
C ILE A 95 21.88 -9.08 -1.34
N VAL A 96 23.15 -8.65 -1.36
CA VAL A 96 23.50 -7.22 -1.42
C VAL A 96 23.04 -6.62 -2.76
N LYS A 97 23.33 -7.28 -3.88
CA LYS A 97 22.88 -6.85 -5.21
C LYS A 97 21.35 -6.76 -5.32
N ALA A 98 20.61 -7.70 -4.75
CA ALA A 98 19.16 -7.66 -4.74
C ALA A 98 18.64 -6.47 -3.92
N TYR A 99 19.24 -6.20 -2.76
CA TYR A 99 18.87 -5.04 -1.96
C TYR A 99 19.15 -3.72 -2.68
N ASP A 100 20.29 -3.59 -3.35
CA ASP A 100 20.64 -2.39 -4.14
C ASP A 100 19.73 -2.20 -5.36
N LYS A 101 19.16 -3.29 -5.91
CA LYS A 101 18.12 -3.26 -6.95
C LYS A 101 16.73 -2.85 -6.44
N GLY A 102 16.58 -2.56 -5.15
CA GLY A 102 15.33 -2.09 -4.54
C GLY A 102 14.45 -3.20 -3.95
N TYR A 103 14.93 -4.44 -3.88
CA TYR A 103 14.18 -5.50 -3.20
C TYR A 103 14.24 -5.31 -1.67
N SER A 104 13.10 -5.48 -0.99
CA SER A 104 13.06 -5.38 0.47
C SER A 104 13.74 -6.57 1.14
N GLN A 105 14.30 -6.35 2.33
CA GLN A 105 14.92 -7.41 3.13
C GLN A 105 13.94 -8.55 3.45
N HIS A 106 12.67 -8.21 3.66
CA HIS A 106 11.61 -9.18 3.90
C HIS A 106 11.38 -10.09 2.68
N MET A 107 11.36 -9.54 1.46
CA MET A 107 11.20 -10.32 0.24
C MET A 107 12.38 -11.26 -0.01
N ILE A 108 13.60 -10.77 0.19
CA ILE A 108 14.81 -11.58 0.07
C ILE A 108 14.80 -12.72 1.10
N ALA A 109 14.44 -12.42 2.35
CA ALA A 109 14.31 -13.41 3.41
C ALA A 109 13.27 -14.48 3.08
N LYS A 110 12.12 -14.08 2.51
CA LYS A 110 11.06 -14.98 2.09
C LYS A 110 11.49 -15.94 0.98
N VAL A 111 12.21 -15.46 -0.04
CA VAL A 111 12.69 -16.30 -1.15
C VAL A 111 13.78 -17.27 -0.70
N LEU A 112 14.66 -16.85 0.21
CA LEU A 112 15.76 -17.66 0.72
C LEU A 112 15.39 -18.55 1.91
N SER A 113 14.15 -18.47 2.41
CA SER A 113 13.71 -19.16 3.63
C SER A 113 14.64 -18.93 4.83
N ILE A 114 15.11 -17.69 5.01
CA ILE A 114 15.95 -17.26 6.15
C ILE A 114 15.29 -16.12 6.91
N SER A 115 15.80 -15.81 8.10
CA SER A 115 15.31 -14.68 8.88
C SER A 115 15.70 -13.34 8.26
N GLN A 116 14.84 -12.33 8.41
CA GLN A 116 15.13 -10.96 7.97
C GLN A 116 16.38 -10.39 8.66
N GLN A 117 16.63 -10.78 9.91
CA GLN A 117 17.82 -10.40 10.68
C GLN A 117 19.10 -10.93 10.03
N ALA A 118 19.09 -12.15 9.48
CA ALA A 118 20.23 -12.72 8.76
C ALA A 118 20.54 -11.91 7.49
N VAL A 119 19.52 -11.51 6.74
CA VAL A 119 19.65 -10.63 5.56
C VAL A 119 20.25 -9.28 5.95
N ASN A 120 19.71 -8.63 6.99
CA ASN A 120 20.22 -7.36 7.50
C ASN A 120 21.69 -7.45 7.94
N GLY A 121 22.05 -8.53 8.64
CA GLY A 121 23.43 -8.78 9.06
C GLY A 121 24.40 -8.90 7.88
N ILE A 122 23.98 -9.55 6.78
CA ILE A 122 24.78 -9.68 5.56
C ILE A 122 24.98 -8.32 4.89
N ILE A 123 23.92 -7.52 4.77
CA ILE A 123 23.97 -6.18 4.16
C ILE A 123 24.90 -5.26 4.96
N LYS A 124 24.74 -5.21 6.29
CA LYS A 124 25.56 -4.34 7.16
C LYS A 124 27.05 -4.70 7.14
N ARG A 125 27.39 -5.99 7.02
CA ARG A 125 28.80 -6.43 6.97
C ARG A 125 29.49 -6.12 5.65
N ASN A 126 28.76 -6.00 4.55
CA ASN A 126 29.33 -5.70 3.22
C ASN A 126 29.37 -4.19 2.90
N ARG A 127 28.66 -3.36 3.66
CA ARG A 127 28.68 -1.89 3.50
C ARG A 127 29.60 -1.17 4.49
N LYS A 128 30.22 -1.89 5.42
CA LYS A 128 31.32 -1.40 6.25
C LYS A 128 32.63 -1.63 5.52
#